data_AF-A0A0R3RD21-F1
#
_entry.id   AF-A0A0R3RD21-F1
#
_cell.length_a   1.000
_cell.length_b   1.000
_cell.length_c   1.000
_cell.angle_alpha   90.00
_cell.angle_beta   90.00
_cell.angle_gamma   90.00
#
_symmetry.space_group_name_H-M   'P 1'
#
loop_
_entity.id
_entity.type
_entity.pdbx_description
1 polymer ?
#
loop_
_entity_poly.entity_id
_entity_poly.type
_entity_poly.pdbx_seq_one_letter_code
_entity_poly.pdbx_strand_id
1 'polypeptide(L)'
;MLNIPVSTKSTTLSELAIISSIYLTVSVIQWIFRVTIVEQLFLDPFHNMIDLCSISNISILALTHPLHGYYIHGRSVHDQADTDMIRMNQYLHRERENLCGTRGLEAGSGLQTYIVNLPKAFREQFDAASQVLENDIEQLDKHTADHFDATTTNIQKIAKGHEQLNNFLIKFIEHNNPQADYIINDTSLPELLCDIEFTDSSHVGNFIRLE
;
A
#
# COMPACT_ATOMS: atom_id res chain seq x y z
N MET A 1 -44.89 -55.47 23.07
CA MET A 1 -45.38 -54.20 22.52
C MET A 1 -44.48 -53.10 23.06
N LEU A 2 -43.52 -52.63 22.26
CA LEU A 2 -42.58 -51.57 22.65
C LEU A 2 -43.30 -50.24 22.51
N ASN A 3 -43.53 -49.56 23.64
CA ASN A 3 -44.21 -48.28 23.68
C ASN A 3 -43.19 -47.19 23.31
N ILE A 4 -43.27 -46.67 22.09
CA ILE A 4 -42.43 -45.56 21.62
C ILE A 4 -43.19 -44.26 21.97
N PRO A 5 -42.75 -43.46 22.94
CA PRO A 5 -43.36 -42.17 23.17
C PRO A 5 -42.94 -41.21 22.06
N VAL A 6 -43.86 -40.87 21.17
CA VAL A 6 -43.72 -39.76 20.23
C VAL A 6 -44.67 -38.65 20.67
N SER A 7 -44.10 -37.49 21.01
CA SER A 7 -44.60 -36.15 20.65
C SER A 7 -44.05 -35.11 21.64
N THR A 8 -42.83 -34.65 21.38
CA THR A 8 -42.37 -33.36 21.91
C THR A 8 -43.09 -32.25 21.15
N LYS A 9 -43.90 -31.45 21.83
CA LYS A 9 -44.53 -30.26 21.23
C LYS A 9 -43.43 -29.30 20.78
N SER A 10 -43.27 -29.14 19.48
CA SER A 10 -42.38 -28.14 18.90
C SER A 10 -42.84 -26.76 19.33
N THR A 11 -41.93 -25.95 19.89
CA THR A 11 -42.20 -24.54 20.19
C THR A 11 -41.65 -23.69 19.07
N THR A 12 -42.32 -22.60 18.73
CA THR A 12 -41.85 -21.64 17.70
C THR A 12 -40.43 -21.13 18.01
N LEU A 13 -40.08 -21.03 19.30
CA LEU A 13 -38.74 -20.68 19.76
C LEU A 13 -37.68 -21.74 19.38
N SER A 14 -37.98 -23.04 19.56
CA SER A 14 -37.05 -24.12 19.20
C SER A 14 -36.85 -24.23 17.69
N GLU A 15 -37.88 -23.97 16.89
CA GLU A 15 -37.77 -23.96 15.42
C GLU A 15 -36.89 -22.82 14.93
N LEU A 16 -37.10 -21.60 15.47
CA LEU A 16 -36.25 -20.45 15.16
C LEU A 16 -34.79 -20.67 15.58
N ALA A 17 -34.55 -21.30 16.73
CA ALA A 17 -33.20 -21.60 17.19
C ALA A 17 -32.48 -22.58 16.24
N ILE A 18 -33.15 -23.62 15.77
CA ILE A 18 -32.59 -24.59 14.82
C ILE A 18 -32.30 -23.91 13.48
N ILE A 19 -33.28 -23.15 12.95
CA ILE A 19 -33.13 -22.42 11.68
C ILE A 19 -31.95 -21.44 11.77
N SER A 20 -31.91 -20.62 12.82
CA SER A 20 -30.82 -19.65 13.04
C SER A 20 -29.46 -20.35 13.16
N SER A 21 -29.37 -21.47 13.87
CA SER A 21 -28.13 -22.25 13.99
C SER A 21 -27.65 -22.79 12.64
N ILE A 22 -28.56 -23.26 11.79
CA ILE A 22 -28.23 -23.75 10.45
C ILE A 22 -27.74 -22.60 9.57
N TYR A 23 -28.45 -21.47 9.54
CA TYR A 23 -28.03 -20.29 8.77
C TYR A 23 -26.70 -19.74 9.25
N LEU A 24 -26.45 -19.67 10.56
CA LEU A 24 -25.16 -19.25 11.10
C LEU A 24 -24.04 -20.19 10.64
N THR A 25 -24.27 -21.51 10.71
CA THR A 25 -23.29 -22.51 10.28
C THR A 25 -22.98 -22.37 8.79
N VAL A 26 -23.99 -22.23 7.94
CA VAL A 26 -23.81 -22.02 6.50
C VAL A 26 -23.05 -20.72 6.23
N SER A 27 -23.40 -19.61 6.91
CA SER A 27 -22.70 -18.34 6.77
C SER A 27 -21.23 -18.41 7.17
N VAL A 28 -20.90 -19.12 8.26
CA VAL A 28 -19.51 -19.35 8.68
C VAL A 28 -18.75 -20.17 7.63
N ILE A 29 -19.36 -21.24 7.11
CA ILE A 29 -18.74 -22.06 6.04
C ILE A 29 -18.52 -21.23 4.78
N GLN A 30 -19.50 -20.42 4.37
CA GLN A 30 -19.37 -19.53 3.21
C GLN A 30 -18.29 -18.48 3.41
N TRP A 31 -18.21 -17.89 4.60
CA TRP A 31 -17.17 -16.92 4.95
C TRP A 31 -15.77 -17.55 4.91
N ILE A 32 -15.60 -18.72 5.55
CA ILE A 32 -14.32 -19.46 5.51
C ILE A 32 -13.96 -19.79 4.06
N PHE A 33 -14.89 -20.32 3.26
CA PHE A 33 -14.63 -20.65 1.86
C PHE A 33 -14.23 -19.41 1.05
N ARG A 34 -14.92 -18.28 1.24
CA ARG A 34 -14.57 -17.03 0.54
C ARG A 34 -13.17 -16.56 0.90
N VAL A 35 -12.85 -16.46 2.19
CA VAL A 35 -11.56 -15.94 2.67
C VAL A 35 -10.40 -16.87 2.31
N THR A 36 -10.58 -18.18 2.47
CA THR A 36 -9.48 -19.14 2.27
C THR A 36 -9.32 -19.61 0.83
N ILE A 37 -10.40 -19.79 0.08
CA ILE A 37 -10.33 -20.34 -1.28
C ILE A 37 -10.44 -19.23 -2.31
N VAL A 38 -11.44 -18.36 -2.22
CA VAL A 38 -11.68 -17.36 -3.28
C VAL A 38 -10.61 -16.28 -3.28
N GLU A 39 -10.31 -15.72 -2.10
CA GLU A 39 -9.31 -14.66 -1.97
C GLU A 39 -7.90 -15.23 -2.19
N GLN A 40 -7.44 -16.19 -1.38
CA GLN A 40 -6.04 -16.65 -1.50
C GLN A 40 -5.69 -17.39 -2.81
N LEU A 41 -6.62 -18.13 -3.46
CA LEU A 41 -6.25 -18.92 -4.66
C LEU A 41 -6.49 -18.20 -5.99
N PHE A 42 -7.43 -17.25 -6.06
CA PHE A 42 -7.81 -16.63 -7.34
C PHE A 42 -7.45 -15.16 -7.44
N LEU A 43 -7.32 -14.45 -6.32
CA LEU A 43 -7.15 -13.00 -6.29
C LEU A 43 -6.27 -12.66 -5.09
N ASP A 44 -4.96 -12.63 -5.29
CA ASP A 44 -4.08 -11.88 -4.40
C ASP A 44 -3.94 -10.44 -4.93
N PRO A 45 -4.92 -9.55 -4.66
CA PRO A 45 -4.89 -8.20 -5.18
C PRO A 45 -3.69 -7.41 -4.66
N PHE A 46 -3.16 -7.77 -3.49
CA PHE A 46 -2.02 -7.09 -2.89
C PHE A 46 -0.74 -7.41 -3.64
N HIS A 47 -0.45 -8.69 -3.90
CA HIS A 47 0.71 -9.07 -4.72
C HIS A 47 0.59 -8.56 -6.16
N ASN A 48 -0.60 -8.64 -6.77
CA ASN A 48 -0.85 -8.07 -8.10
C ASN A 48 -0.59 -6.55 -8.14
N MET A 49 -0.95 -5.83 -7.08
CA MET A 49 -0.70 -4.40 -6.97
C MET A 49 0.79 -4.10 -6.81
N ILE A 50 1.52 -4.86 -5.99
CA ILE A 50 2.97 -4.71 -5.80
C ILE A 50 3.69 -4.98 -7.13
N ASP A 51 3.31 -6.04 -7.84
CA ASP A 51 3.84 -6.36 -9.16
C ASP A 51 3.57 -5.23 -10.16
N LEU A 52 2.33 -4.71 -10.21
CA LEU A 52 1.96 -3.60 -11.07
C LEU A 52 2.80 -2.34 -10.77
N CYS A 53 3.03 -2.03 -9.49
CA CYS A 53 3.88 -0.91 -9.08
C CYS A 53 5.30 -1.06 -9.61
N SER A 54 5.89 -2.25 -9.47
CA SER A 54 7.26 -2.54 -9.90
C SER A 54 7.45 -2.54 -11.42
N ILE A 55 6.46 -3.05 -12.16
CA ILE A 55 6.46 -3.04 -13.62
C ILE A 55 6.27 -1.62 -14.15
N SER A 56 5.40 -0.83 -13.49
CA SER A 56 5.11 0.55 -13.89
C SER A 56 6.17 1.55 -13.43
N ASN A 57 7.14 1.13 -12.62
CA ASN A 57 8.15 1.99 -11.99
C ASN A 57 7.53 3.10 -11.10
N ILE A 58 6.50 2.76 -10.32
CA ILE A 58 5.76 3.69 -9.45
C ILE A 58 5.85 3.20 -8.01
N SER A 59 6.37 4.04 -7.11
CA SER A 59 6.31 3.78 -5.67
C SER A 59 5.12 4.48 -5.02
N ILE A 60 4.53 3.87 -4.00
CA ILE A 60 3.35 4.39 -3.32
C ILE A 60 3.71 4.63 -1.85
N LEU A 61 3.47 5.86 -1.37
CA LEU A 61 3.51 6.21 0.04
C LEU A 61 2.10 6.59 0.48
N ALA A 62 1.50 5.79 1.36
CA ALA A 62 0.15 5.98 1.87
C ALA A 62 0.19 6.27 3.38
N LEU A 63 -0.06 7.53 3.75
CA LEU A 63 -0.04 7.97 5.15
C LEU A 63 -1.42 7.82 5.78
N THR A 64 -1.53 7.01 6.84
CA THR A 64 -2.74 6.91 7.67
C THR A 64 -2.77 7.99 8.74
N HIS A 65 -1.58 8.34 9.25
CA HIS A 65 -1.34 9.41 10.22
C HIS A 65 -0.22 10.31 9.71
N PRO A 66 0.00 11.50 10.32
CA PRO A 66 0.96 12.46 9.79
C PRO A 66 2.39 11.93 9.61
N LEU A 67 2.81 11.01 10.48
CA LEU A 67 4.15 10.40 10.51
C LEU A 67 4.12 8.89 10.35
N HIS A 68 2.95 8.26 10.15
CA HIS A 68 2.83 6.80 10.10
C HIS A 68 1.98 6.37 8.92
N GLY A 69 2.41 5.32 8.23
CA GLY A 69 1.68 4.76 7.11
C GLY A 69 2.36 3.54 6.50
N TYR A 70 2.10 3.34 5.22
CA TYR A 70 2.57 2.20 4.45
C TYR A 70 3.32 2.68 3.20
N TYR A 71 4.36 1.95 2.83
CA TYR A 71 5.17 2.21 1.65
C TYR A 71 5.30 0.95 0.80
N ILE A 72 5.02 1.11 -0.49
CA ILE A 72 5.25 0.10 -1.53
C ILE A 72 6.36 0.63 -2.43
N HIS A 73 7.47 -0.09 -2.42
CA HIS A 73 8.61 0.17 -3.28
C HIS A 73 8.39 -0.45 -4.66
N GLY A 74 8.09 0.40 -5.64
CA GLY A 74 7.84 -0.03 -7.01
C GLY A 74 8.91 0.40 -7.99
N ARG A 75 10.18 0.52 -7.58
CA ARG A 75 11.27 0.80 -8.52
C ARG A 75 11.47 -0.42 -9.43
N SER A 76 11.38 -0.21 -10.73
CA SER A 76 11.64 -1.29 -11.69
C SER A 76 13.13 -1.60 -11.74
N VAL A 77 13.46 -2.89 -11.91
CA VAL A 77 14.84 -3.34 -12.18
C VAL A 77 15.24 -3.13 -13.65
N HIS A 78 14.27 -2.74 -14.50
CA HIS A 78 14.47 -2.47 -15.92
C HIS A 78 14.40 -0.96 -16.19
N ASP A 79 15.11 -0.52 -17.23
CA ASP A 79 15.24 0.91 -17.56
C ASP A 79 13.93 1.56 -18.01
N GLN A 80 12.99 0.77 -18.54
CA GLN A 80 11.76 1.26 -19.16
C GLN A 80 10.58 0.38 -18.76
N ALA A 81 9.54 1.02 -18.24
CA ALA A 81 8.26 0.38 -17.91
C ALA A 81 7.38 0.17 -19.15
N ASP A 82 7.35 1.14 -20.06
CA ASP A 82 6.60 1.05 -21.32
C ASP A 82 7.49 0.41 -22.39
N THR A 83 7.25 -0.85 -22.71
CA THR A 83 8.09 -1.62 -23.62
C THR A 83 7.29 -2.62 -24.44
N ASP A 84 7.83 -3.00 -25.60
CA ASP A 84 7.23 -4.00 -26.47
C ASP A 84 7.10 -5.36 -25.78
N MET A 85 6.08 -6.13 -26.15
CA MET A 85 5.82 -7.46 -25.58
C MET A 85 7.03 -8.41 -25.68
N ILE A 86 7.83 -8.29 -26.74
CA ILE A 86 9.05 -9.10 -26.92
C ILE A 86 10.08 -8.75 -25.83
N ARG A 87 10.29 -7.46 -25.57
CA ARG A 87 11.25 -6.98 -24.58
C ARG A 87 10.77 -7.27 -23.17
N MET A 88 9.47 -7.15 -22.92
CA MET A 88 8.84 -7.57 -21.67
C MET A 88 9.06 -9.06 -21.39
N ASN A 89 8.90 -9.92 -22.40
CA ASN A 89 9.19 -11.35 -22.25
C ASN A 89 10.68 -11.61 -21.91
N GLN A 90 11.60 -10.88 -22.54
CA GLN A 90 13.03 -10.95 -22.21
C GLN A 90 13.35 -10.49 -20.78
N TYR A 91 12.65 -9.47 -20.28
CA TYR A 91 12.76 -8.99 -18.91
C TYR A 91 12.30 -10.07 -17.91
N LEU A 92 11.14 -10.68 -18.14
CA LEU A 92 10.63 -11.78 -17.32
C LEU A 92 11.57 -13.00 -17.34
N HIS A 93 12.17 -13.31 -18.50
CA HIS A 93 13.19 -14.35 -18.58
C HIS A 93 14.44 -14.02 -17.76
N ARG A 94 14.92 -12.77 -17.82
CA ARG A 94 16.08 -12.34 -17.03
C ARG A 94 15.79 -12.38 -15.53
N GLU A 95 14.60 -11.98 -15.11
CA GLU A 95 14.17 -12.10 -13.70
C GLU A 95 14.12 -13.55 -13.25
N ARG A 96 13.54 -14.45 -14.06
CA ARG A 96 13.48 -15.89 -13.75
C ARG A 96 14.88 -16.50 -13.56
N GLU A 97 15.82 -16.12 -14.42
CA GLU A 97 17.19 -16.63 -14.38
C GLU A 97 18.09 -15.86 -13.38
N ASN A 98 17.53 -14.92 -12.60
CA ASN A 98 18.27 -14.04 -11.67
C ASN A 98 19.43 -13.27 -12.34
N LEU A 99 19.25 -12.85 -13.59
CA LEU A 99 20.22 -12.08 -14.38
C LEU A 99 20.05 -10.56 -14.24
N CYS A 100 19.25 -10.10 -13.29
CA CYS A 100 19.01 -8.70 -12.97
C CYS A 100 19.05 -8.47 -11.45
N GLY A 101 19.01 -7.21 -11.04
CA GLY A 101 18.89 -6.85 -9.62
C GLY A 101 17.57 -7.32 -9.00
N THR A 102 17.48 -7.27 -7.68
CA THR A 102 16.25 -7.53 -6.94
C THR A 102 15.35 -6.29 -6.93
N ARG A 103 14.03 -6.50 -6.84
CA ARG A 103 13.03 -5.41 -6.83
C ARG A 103 12.87 -4.70 -5.49
N GLY A 104 13.52 -5.18 -4.43
CA GLY A 104 13.36 -4.61 -3.10
C GLY A 104 14.09 -3.29 -2.90
N LEU A 105 13.71 -2.57 -1.83
CA LEU A 105 14.31 -1.29 -1.46
C LEU A 105 15.77 -1.44 -1.01
N GLU A 106 16.08 -2.53 -0.30
CA GLU A 106 17.44 -2.87 0.12
C GLU A 106 18.20 -3.65 -0.93
N ALA A 107 19.50 -3.40 -1.04
CA ALA A 107 20.37 -4.13 -1.95
C ALA A 107 20.35 -5.64 -1.65
N GLY A 108 19.91 -6.44 -2.61
CA GLY A 108 19.81 -7.89 -2.49
C GLY A 108 18.55 -8.41 -1.79
N SER A 109 17.66 -7.53 -1.32
CA SER A 109 16.34 -7.91 -0.81
C SER A 109 15.30 -7.91 -1.94
N GLY A 110 14.37 -8.85 -1.91
CA GLY A 110 13.18 -8.87 -2.76
C GLY A 110 11.98 -8.16 -2.15
N LEU A 111 12.08 -7.68 -0.91
CA LEU A 111 10.94 -7.12 -0.18
C LEU A 111 10.58 -5.71 -0.66
N GLN A 112 9.30 -5.50 -0.97
CA GLN A 112 8.80 -4.25 -1.54
C GLN A 112 7.81 -3.52 -0.62
N THR A 113 7.40 -4.13 0.48
CA THR A 113 6.35 -3.63 1.38
C THR A 113 6.91 -3.28 2.75
N TYR A 114 6.58 -2.07 3.21
CA TYR A 114 7.08 -1.52 4.47
C TYR A 114 5.98 -0.78 5.23
N ILE A 115 5.96 -0.92 6.54
CA ILE A 115 5.29 0.03 7.43
C ILE A 115 6.29 1.15 7.70
N VAL A 116 5.88 2.41 7.58
CA VAL A 116 6.80 3.54 7.68
C VAL A 116 6.42 4.45 8.82
N ASN A 117 7.43 4.79 9.62
CA ASN A 117 7.40 5.81 10.65
C ASN A 117 8.40 6.90 10.26
N LEU A 118 7.90 8.10 10.05
CA LEU A 118 8.64 9.18 9.41
C LEU A 118 9.14 10.18 10.46
N PRO A 119 10.33 10.77 10.28
CA PRO A 119 10.86 11.76 11.20
C PRO A 119 10.08 13.07 11.10
N LYS A 120 10.08 13.87 12.17
CA LYS A 120 9.36 15.16 12.19
C LYS A 120 9.85 16.12 11.09
N ALA A 121 11.15 16.09 10.81
CA ALA A 121 11.76 16.87 9.73
C ALA A 121 11.22 16.52 8.34
N PHE A 122 10.88 15.24 8.09
CA PHE A 122 10.22 14.85 6.83
C PHE A 122 8.88 15.56 6.71
N ARG A 123 8.09 15.58 7.79
CA ARG A 123 6.75 16.14 7.79
C ARG A 123 6.76 17.65 7.56
N GLU A 124 7.67 18.37 8.19
CA GLU A 124 7.82 19.81 7.99
C GLU A 124 8.13 20.14 6.52
N GLN A 125 9.00 19.37 5.88
CA GLN A 125 9.35 19.54 4.46
C GLN A 125 8.21 19.14 3.53
N PHE A 126 7.51 18.04 3.84
CA PHE A 126 6.35 17.58 3.09
C PHE A 126 5.21 18.59 3.14
N ASP A 127 4.84 19.07 4.33
CA ASP A 127 3.78 20.07 4.50
C ASP A 127 4.13 21.39 3.81
N ALA A 128 5.40 21.83 3.85
CA ALA A 128 5.84 23.02 3.13
C ALA A 128 5.70 22.85 1.60
N ALA A 129 6.06 21.68 1.05
CA ALA A 129 5.92 21.39 -0.37
C ALA A 129 4.44 21.27 -0.79
N SER A 130 3.62 20.61 0.02
CA SER A 130 2.18 20.44 -0.24
C SER A 130 1.43 21.76 -0.19
N GLN A 131 1.75 22.66 0.74
CA GLN A 131 1.13 23.99 0.81
C GLN A 131 1.40 24.83 -0.44
N VAL A 132 2.62 24.76 -0.99
CA VAL A 132 2.94 25.47 -2.24
C VAL A 132 2.06 24.95 -3.39
N LEU A 133 1.92 23.63 -3.49
CA LEU A 133 1.08 22.99 -4.51
C LEU A 133 -0.41 23.35 -4.34
N GLU A 134 -0.94 23.32 -3.13
CA GLU A 134 -2.35 23.69 -2.85
C GLU A 134 -2.64 25.14 -3.22
N ASN A 135 -1.75 26.07 -2.87
CA ASN A 135 -1.88 27.47 -3.25
C ASN A 135 -1.90 27.67 -4.78
N ASP A 136 -1.07 26.92 -5.51
CA ASP A 136 -1.04 26.96 -6.97
C ASP A 136 -2.33 26.39 -7.60
N ILE A 137 -2.93 25.36 -6.98
CA ILE A 137 -4.21 24.79 -7.40
C ILE A 137 -5.37 25.75 -7.11
N GLU A 138 -5.41 26.41 -5.95
CA GLU A 138 -6.47 27.37 -5.63
C GLU A 138 -6.46 28.60 -6.56
N GLN A 139 -5.30 28.98 -7.08
CA GLN A 139 -5.20 30.04 -8.09
C GLN A 139 -5.79 29.61 -9.44
N LEU A 140 -5.82 28.31 -9.75
CA LEU A 140 -6.43 27.80 -10.97
C LEU A 140 -7.95 27.99 -10.98
N ASP A 141 -8.63 27.64 -9.88
CA ASP A 141 -10.10 27.62 -9.81
C ASP A 141 -10.73 29.03 -9.89
N LYS A 142 -9.95 30.06 -9.52
CA LYS A 142 -10.39 31.48 -9.57
C LYS A 142 -10.26 32.10 -10.97
N HIS A 143 -9.52 31.48 -11.90
CA HIS A 143 -9.16 32.07 -13.20
C HIS A 143 -9.78 31.38 -14.42
N THR A 144 -10.72 30.45 -14.23
CA THR A 144 -11.36 29.61 -15.28
C THR A 144 -12.26 30.38 -16.27
N ALA A 145 -12.21 31.71 -16.30
CA ALA A 145 -13.11 32.55 -17.10
C ALA A 145 -12.50 33.11 -18.41
N ASP A 146 -11.19 33.06 -18.64
CA ASP A 146 -10.66 33.59 -19.91
C ASP A 146 -9.26 33.04 -20.27
N HIS A 147 -9.11 32.64 -21.54
CA HIS A 147 -7.84 32.39 -22.26
C HIS A 147 -7.13 31.02 -22.11
N PHE A 148 -6.98 30.31 -23.25
CA PHE A 148 -6.31 29.00 -23.38
C PHE A 148 -4.81 29.01 -23.03
N ASP A 149 -4.10 30.11 -23.32
CA ASP A 149 -2.67 30.26 -22.96
C ASP A 149 -2.47 30.41 -21.45
N ALA A 150 -3.44 31.02 -20.75
CA ALA A 150 -3.43 31.10 -19.29
C ALA A 150 -3.60 29.71 -18.66
N THR A 151 -4.46 28.87 -19.23
CA THR A 151 -4.63 27.47 -18.80
C THR A 151 -3.32 26.67 -18.94
N THR A 152 -2.59 26.82 -20.06
CA THR A 152 -1.33 26.11 -20.29
C THR A 152 -0.24 26.51 -19.29
N THR A 153 -0.10 27.81 -19.01
CA THR A 153 0.90 28.29 -18.03
C THR A 153 0.57 27.89 -16.60
N ASN A 154 -0.71 27.79 -16.24
CA ASN A 154 -1.14 27.34 -14.91
C ASN A 154 -0.95 25.82 -14.74
N ILE A 155 -1.30 25.01 -15.75
CA ILE A 155 -1.01 23.56 -15.75
C ILE A 155 0.49 23.33 -15.57
N GLN A 156 1.34 24.14 -16.23
CA GLN A 156 2.78 24.04 -16.07
C GLN A 156 3.26 24.34 -14.64
N LYS A 157 2.63 25.27 -13.93
CA LYS A 157 2.96 25.54 -12.51
C LYS A 157 2.63 24.36 -11.62
N ILE A 158 1.42 23.81 -11.76
CA ILE A 158 0.97 22.64 -10.99
C ILE A 158 1.87 21.43 -11.28
N ALA A 159 2.21 21.19 -12.56
CA ALA A 159 3.13 20.12 -12.95
C ALA A 159 4.52 20.29 -12.30
N LYS A 160 5.05 21.52 -12.24
CA LYS A 160 6.30 21.81 -11.54
C LYS A 160 6.20 21.56 -10.03
N GLY A 161 5.07 21.88 -9.40
CA GLY A 161 4.84 21.58 -7.98
C GLY A 161 4.89 20.08 -7.69
N HIS A 162 4.20 19.27 -8.51
CA HIS A 162 4.27 17.81 -8.42
C HIS A 162 5.69 17.26 -8.69
N GLU A 163 6.40 17.82 -9.66
CA GLU A 163 7.80 17.44 -9.95
C GLU A 163 8.72 17.72 -8.75
N GLN A 164 8.57 18.87 -8.09
CA GLN A 164 9.33 19.22 -6.89
C GLN A 164 9.06 18.26 -5.73
N LEU A 165 7.78 17.95 -5.48
CA LEU A 165 7.39 16.99 -4.44
C LEU A 165 7.92 15.58 -4.75
N ASN A 166 7.81 15.13 -6.00
CA ASN A 166 8.35 13.84 -6.43
C ASN A 166 9.87 13.77 -6.25
N ASN A 167 10.59 14.81 -6.64
CA ASN A 167 12.05 14.88 -6.44
C ASN A 167 12.44 14.89 -4.96
N PHE A 168 11.65 15.52 -4.09
CA PHE A 168 11.85 15.45 -2.65
C PHE A 168 11.67 14.01 -2.13
N LEU A 169 10.60 13.33 -2.53
CA LEU A 169 10.34 11.94 -2.12
C LEU A 169 11.41 10.99 -2.63
N ILE A 170 11.88 11.14 -3.87
CA ILE A 170 13.00 10.36 -4.41
C ILE A 170 14.25 10.54 -3.55
N LYS A 171 14.63 11.80 -3.26
CA LYS A 171 15.80 12.09 -2.42
C LYS A 171 15.68 11.53 -1.01
N PHE A 172 14.48 11.56 -0.44
CA PHE A 172 14.19 10.96 0.86
C PHE A 172 14.42 9.45 0.83
N ILE A 173 13.82 8.75 -0.14
CA ILE A 173 13.94 7.28 -0.25
C ILE A 173 15.39 6.86 -0.55
N GLU A 174 16.16 7.64 -1.32
CA GLU A 174 17.56 7.36 -1.65
C GLU A 174 18.57 7.76 -0.56
N HIS A 175 18.12 8.02 0.69
CA HIS A 175 18.98 8.45 1.80
C HIS A 175 19.80 9.72 1.49
N ASN A 176 19.33 10.57 0.56
CA ASN A 176 19.99 11.79 0.10
C ASN A 176 19.45 13.05 0.80
N ASN A 177 18.83 12.89 1.96
CA ASN A 177 18.36 13.99 2.81
C ASN A 177 18.78 13.74 4.27
N PRO A 178 19.94 14.26 4.71
CA PRO A 178 20.47 13.97 6.05
C PRO A 178 19.61 14.51 7.19
N GLN A 179 18.66 15.41 6.91
CA GLN A 179 17.75 15.94 7.92
C GLN A 179 16.55 15.02 8.20
N ALA A 180 16.19 14.18 7.23
CA ALA A 180 15.04 13.30 7.28
C ALA A 180 15.46 11.90 6.83
N ASP A 181 16.41 11.31 7.56
CA ASP A 181 16.92 9.98 7.25
C ASP A 181 16.08 8.88 7.90
N TYR A 182 16.19 7.64 7.42
CA TYR A 182 15.48 6.49 7.96
C TYR A 182 16.31 5.20 7.95
N ILE A 183 15.97 4.29 8.85
CA ILE A 183 16.55 2.95 8.96
C ILE A 183 15.51 1.89 8.62
N ILE A 184 15.95 0.73 8.15
CA ILE A 184 15.08 -0.41 7.84
C ILE A 184 15.30 -1.50 8.89
N ASN A 185 14.23 -1.89 9.59
CA ASN A 185 14.27 -2.84 10.69
C ASN A 185 13.22 -3.95 10.52
N ASP A 186 13.42 -5.05 11.23
CA ASP A 186 12.41 -6.11 11.37
C ASP A 186 11.47 -5.81 12.54
N THR A 187 10.22 -6.23 12.40
CA THR A 187 9.25 -6.17 13.50
C THR A 187 9.71 -7.07 14.64
N SER A 188 9.86 -6.52 15.84
CA SER A 188 10.18 -7.36 17.00
C SER A 188 8.93 -8.13 17.44
N LEU A 189 9.11 -9.36 17.94
CA LEU A 189 8.01 -10.20 18.45
C LEU A 189 7.09 -9.49 19.48
N PRO A 190 7.59 -8.70 20.44
CA PRO A 190 6.70 -8.01 21.37
C PRO A 190 5.89 -6.90 20.68
N GLU A 191 6.44 -6.21 19.67
CA GLU A 191 5.69 -5.20 18.89
C GLU A 191 4.58 -5.87 18.08
N LEU A 192 4.88 -7.00 17.44
CA LEU A 192 3.92 -7.79 16.69
C LEU A 192 2.79 -8.33 17.57
N LEU A 193 3.11 -8.82 18.78
CA LEU A 193 2.13 -9.39 19.70
C LEU A 193 1.22 -8.32 20.32
N CYS A 194 1.79 -7.15 20.63
CA CYS A 194 1.07 -6.08 21.31
C CYS A 194 0.45 -5.06 20.36
N ASP A 195 0.81 -5.05 19.07
CA ASP A 195 0.44 -4.03 18.08
C ASP A 195 0.83 -2.61 18.55
N ILE A 196 2.05 -2.49 19.08
CA ILE A 196 2.62 -1.25 19.63
C ILE A 196 4.02 -1.06 19.05
N GLU A 197 4.40 0.19 18.78
CA GLU A 197 5.76 0.57 18.41
C GLU A 197 6.59 0.96 19.65
N PHE A 198 7.79 0.38 19.82
CA PHE A 198 8.70 0.77 20.91
C PHE A 198 9.79 1.76 20.49
N THR A 199 10.00 1.96 19.18
CA THR A 199 11.08 2.80 18.66
C THR A 199 10.63 4.26 18.54
N ASP A 200 11.43 5.20 19.07
CA ASP A 200 11.18 6.62 18.85
C ASP A 200 11.68 7.05 17.47
N SER A 201 10.74 7.25 16.53
CA SER A 201 11.01 7.67 15.16
C SER A 201 11.09 9.20 14.99
N SER A 202 11.11 9.99 16.08
CA SER A 202 11.05 11.46 16.00
C SER A 202 12.22 12.07 15.22
N HIS A 203 13.42 11.50 15.37
CA HIS A 203 14.67 12.00 14.80
C HIS A 203 15.11 11.25 13.54
N VAL A 204 14.98 9.92 13.55
CA VAL A 204 15.32 9.03 12.44
C VAL A 204 14.10 8.18 12.16
N GLY A 205 13.66 8.15 10.90
CA GLY A 205 12.53 7.33 10.49
C GLY A 205 12.83 5.83 10.62
N ASN A 206 11.78 5.03 10.67
CA ASN A 206 11.88 3.58 10.76
C ASN A 206 10.96 2.94 9.71
N PHE A 207 11.53 2.09 8.87
CA PHE A 207 10.83 1.32 7.86
C PHE A 207 10.84 -0.14 8.32
N ILE A 208 9.67 -0.64 8.68
CA ILE A 208 9.48 -1.97 9.22
C ILE A 208 9.09 -2.90 8.08
N ARG A 209 9.80 -4.01 7.93
CA ARG A 209 9.55 -5.02 6.89
C ARG A 209 8.17 -5.66 7.08
N LEU A 210 7.33 -5.66 6.04
CA LEU A 210 6.01 -6.28 6.03
C LEU A 210 6.01 -7.44 5.04
N GLU A 211 6.09 -8.68 5.54
CA GLU A 211 6.00 -9.92 4.76
C GLU A 211 4.56 -10.37 4.50
#